data_AF-A0A524N1G2-F1
#
_entry.id   AF-A0A524N1G2-F1
#
_cell.length_a   1.000
_cell.length_b   1.000
_cell.length_c   1.000
_cell.angle_alpha   90.00
_cell.angle_beta   90.00
_cell.angle_gamma   90.00
#
_symmetry.space_group_name_H-M   'P 1'
#
loop_
_entity.id
_entity.type
_entity.pdbx_description
1 polymer ?
#
loop_
_entity_poly.entity_id
_entity_poly.type
_entity_poly.pdbx_seq_one_letter_code
_entity_poly.pdbx_strand_id
1 'polypeptide(L)'
;MDKETYNRIRAAVAAGIGIVMAFSVMRNSWALATASVLLGMIILIVAKQRVDVVLYDERTKMVREKAANATLGIVTVGFAAVGLGLIETSFWGYTANQDLGYIFAYIAFVIMAINSFFNWYYNDRMGG
;
A
#
# COMPACT_ATOMS: atom_id res chain seq x y z
N MET A 1 -0.16 8.16 24.43
CA MET A 1 1.24 8.30 23.94
C MET A 1 1.33 9.59 23.15
N ASP A 2 2.32 10.43 23.47
CA ASP A 2 2.52 11.70 22.78
C ASP A 2 2.91 11.49 21.30
N LYS A 3 2.50 12.45 20.46
CA LYS A 3 2.69 12.41 18.99
C LYS A 3 4.17 12.36 18.61
N GLU A 4 5.04 12.97 19.40
CA GLU A 4 6.49 12.97 19.15
C GLU A 4 7.08 11.57 19.37
N THR A 5 6.63 10.85 20.41
CA THR A 5 7.03 9.46 20.67
C THR A 5 6.55 8.53 19.54
N TYR A 6 5.33 8.71 19.03
CA TYR A 6 4.84 7.96 17.88
C TYR A 6 5.68 8.16 16.63
N ASN A 7 6.07 9.40 16.33
CA ASN A 7 6.91 9.71 15.17
C ASN A 7 8.29 9.05 15.27
N ARG A 8 8.88 8.98 16.47
CA ARG A 8 10.15 8.27 16.69
C ARG A 8 10.01 6.76 16.48
N ILE A 9 8.95 6.15 16.99
CA ILE A 9 8.64 4.73 16.76
C ILE A 9 8.44 4.47 15.26
N ARG A 10 7.70 5.34 14.58
CA ARG A 10 7.47 5.23 13.13
C ARG A 10 8.77 5.29 12.35
N ALA A 11 9.66 6.22 12.67
CA ALA A 11 10.96 6.34 12.03
C ALA A 11 11.83 5.09 12.30
N ALA A 12 11.85 4.59 13.53
CA ALA A 12 12.60 3.39 13.89
C ALA A 12 12.08 2.14 13.16
N VAL A 13 10.76 1.97 13.08
CA VAL A 13 10.14 0.86 12.33
C VAL A 13 10.43 0.97 10.84
N ALA A 14 10.35 2.16 10.25
CA ALA A 14 10.68 2.37 8.84
C ALA A 14 12.15 2.06 8.54
N ALA A 15 13.07 2.50 9.39
CA ALA A 15 14.49 2.17 9.28
C ALA A 15 14.73 0.66 9.40
N GLY A 16 14.06 0.00 10.36
CA GLY A 16 14.12 -1.45 10.54
C GLY A 16 13.64 -2.22 9.31
N ILE A 17 12.50 -1.83 8.73
CA ILE A 17 12.01 -2.41 7.47
C ILE A 17 13.05 -2.22 6.38
N GLY A 18 13.62 -1.02 6.21
CA GLY A 18 14.63 -0.74 5.19
C GLY A 18 15.86 -1.64 5.26
N ILE A 19 16.38 -1.87 6.48
CA ILE A 19 17.52 -2.77 6.71
C ILE A 19 17.16 -4.21 6.33
N VAL A 20 16.00 -4.70 6.79
CA VAL A 20 15.56 -6.07 6.50
C VAL A 20 15.26 -6.23 5.01
N MET A 21 14.74 -5.20 4.34
CA MET A 21 14.51 -5.18 2.89
C MET A 21 15.82 -5.36 2.12
N ALA A 22 16.85 -4.58 2.47
CA ALA A 22 18.16 -4.67 1.85
C ALA A 22 18.76 -6.09 2.02
N PHE A 23 18.64 -6.66 3.22
CA PHE A 23 19.07 -8.02 3.49
C PHE A 23 18.26 -9.07 2.71
N SER A 24 16.97 -8.84 2.54
CA SER A 24 16.07 -9.71 1.78
C SER A 24 16.47 -9.82 0.31
N VAL A 25 16.87 -8.71 -0.29
CA VAL A 25 17.37 -8.66 -1.67
C VAL A 25 18.67 -9.44 -1.80
N MET A 26 19.62 -9.28 -0.87
CA MET A 26 20.87 -10.03 -0.87
C MET A 26 20.65 -11.55 -0.77
N ARG A 27 19.62 -11.98 -0.03
CA ARG A 27 19.27 -13.39 0.14
C ARG A 27 18.31 -13.90 -0.94
N ASN A 28 17.91 -13.05 -1.89
CA ASN A 28 16.90 -13.32 -2.92
C ASN A 28 15.65 -14.03 -2.39
N SER A 29 15.21 -13.66 -1.18
CA SER A 29 14.09 -14.30 -0.50
C SER A 29 12.93 -13.33 -0.42
N TRP A 30 11.87 -13.59 -1.18
CA TRP A 30 10.69 -12.73 -1.18
C TRP A 30 9.90 -12.86 0.13
N ALA A 31 9.95 -14.02 0.78
CA ALA A 31 9.27 -14.27 2.04
C ALA A 31 9.74 -13.35 3.17
N LEU A 32 11.05 -13.05 3.24
CA LEU A 32 11.61 -12.15 4.24
C LEU A 32 11.17 -10.69 4.03
N ALA A 33 11.11 -10.25 2.78
CA ALA A 33 10.63 -8.93 2.39
C ALA A 33 9.15 -8.76 2.76
N THR A 34 8.32 -9.74 2.46
CA THR A 34 6.89 -9.67 2.79
C THR A 34 6.66 -9.70 4.31
N ALA A 35 7.37 -10.58 5.03
CA ALA A 35 7.25 -10.70 6.49
C ALA A 35 7.67 -9.42 7.22
N SER A 36 8.73 -8.75 6.78
CA SER A 36 9.23 -7.52 7.41
C SER A 36 8.22 -6.37 7.28
N VAL A 37 7.62 -6.20 6.10
CA VAL A 37 6.61 -5.19 5.85
C VAL A 37 5.36 -5.45 6.67
N LEU A 38 4.88 -6.71 6.71
CA LEU A 38 3.70 -7.09 7.50
C LEU A 38 3.91 -6.85 8.99
N LEU A 39 5.06 -7.27 9.54
CA LEU A 39 5.39 -7.03 10.94
C LEU A 39 5.51 -5.53 11.25
N GLY A 40 6.15 -4.75 10.38
CA GLY A 40 6.24 -3.31 10.53
C GLY A 40 4.86 -2.65 10.54
N MET A 41 3.94 -3.08 9.67
CA MET A 41 2.55 -2.61 9.67
C MET A 41 1.84 -2.94 10.98
N ILE A 42 1.96 -4.17 11.48
CA ILE A 42 1.34 -4.59 12.75
C ILE A 42 1.84 -3.71 13.90
N ILE A 43 3.16 -3.49 14.00
CA ILE A 43 3.75 -2.66 15.05
C ILE A 43 3.20 -1.23 14.98
N LEU A 44 3.10 -0.65 13.78
CA LEU A 44 2.57 0.70 13.59
C LEU A 44 1.09 0.81 13.96
N ILE A 45 0.28 -0.19 13.62
CA ILE A 45 -1.16 -0.23 13.97
C ILE A 45 -1.32 -0.26 15.48
N VAL A 46 -0.60 -1.14 16.17
CA VAL A 46 -0.64 -1.26 17.63
C VAL A 46 -0.12 0.02 18.30
N ALA A 47 0.97 0.60 17.80
CA ALA A 47 1.52 1.85 18.32
C ALA A 47 0.53 3.01 18.15
N LYS A 48 -0.18 3.06 17.02
CA LYS A 48 -1.17 4.10 16.71
C LYS A 48 -2.39 4.05 17.63
N GLN A 49 -2.82 2.86 18.05
CA GLN A 49 -3.91 2.69 19.01
C GLN A 49 -3.61 3.29 20.39
N ARG A 50 -2.33 3.46 20.75
CA ARG A 50 -1.90 4.01 22.04
C ARG A 50 -1.59 5.51 22.00
N VAL A 51 -1.72 6.17 20.85
CA VAL A 51 -1.52 7.62 20.72
C VAL A 51 -2.75 8.35 21.25
N ASP A 52 -2.53 9.34 22.11
CA ASP A 52 -3.65 10.15 22.62
C ASP A 52 -4.24 10.90 21.43
N VAL A 53 -5.51 10.62 21.15
CA VAL A 53 -6.20 11.14 19.98
C VAL A 53 -6.45 12.62 20.22
N VAL A 54 -5.57 13.47 19.68
CA VAL A 54 -5.92 14.86 19.41
C VAL A 54 -7.19 14.81 18.58
N LEU A 55 -8.29 15.40 19.07
CA LEU A 55 -9.56 15.57 18.36
C LEU A 55 -9.24 16.11 16.96
N TYR A 56 -9.16 15.20 16.00
CA TYR A 56 -8.91 15.54 14.62
C TYR A 56 -10.19 16.19 14.10
N ASP A 57 -10.07 17.45 13.67
CA ASP A 57 -11.16 18.15 12.99
C ASP A 57 -11.70 17.25 11.87
N GLU A 58 -13.01 16.98 11.90
CA GLU A 58 -13.72 16.12 10.96
C GLU A 58 -13.45 16.53 9.50
N ARG A 59 -13.25 17.83 9.25
CA ARG A 59 -12.88 18.34 7.92
C ARG A 59 -11.56 17.77 7.42
N THR A 60 -10.56 17.67 8.28
CA THR A 60 -9.24 17.13 7.91
C THR A 60 -9.33 15.64 7.58
N LYS A 61 -10.20 14.90 8.29
CA LYS A 61 -10.47 13.48 8.00
C LYS A 61 -11.11 13.33 6.63
N MET A 62 -12.16 14.10 6.33
CA MET A 62 -12.85 14.06 5.04
C MET A 62 -11.93 14.42 3.86
N VAL A 63 -11.09 15.44 4.00
CA VAL A 63 -10.13 15.83 2.94
C VAL A 63 -9.13 14.70 2.68
N ARG A 64 -8.59 14.07 3.74
CA ARG A 64 -7.65 12.94 3.61
C ARG A 64 -8.30 11.74 2.95
N GLU A 65 -9.54 11.44 3.31
CA GLU A 65 -10.29 10.33 2.73
C GLU A 65 -10.56 10.56 1.24
N LYS A 66 -11.00 11.76 0.87
CA LYS A 66 -11.22 12.13 -0.54
C LYS A 66 -9.92 12.06 -1.35
N ALA A 67 -8.82 12.56 -0.79
CA ALA A 67 -7.51 12.46 -1.42
C ALA A 67 -7.05 11.00 -1.58
N ALA A 68 -7.21 10.17 -0.54
CA ALA A 68 -6.86 8.75 -0.60
C ALA A 68 -7.66 8.00 -1.66
N ASN A 69 -8.98 8.21 -1.74
CA ASN A 69 -9.82 7.59 -2.77
C ASN A 69 -9.44 8.04 -4.18
N ALA A 70 -9.12 9.33 -4.38
CA ALA A 70 -8.64 9.83 -5.66
C ALA A 70 -7.29 9.22 -6.03
N THR A 71 -6.34 9.16 -5.10
CA THR A 71 -5.03 8.52 -5.31
C THR A 71 -5.18 7.04 -5.64
N LEU A 72 -5.99 6.29 -4.90
CA LEU A 72 -6.25 4.89 -5.18
C LEU A 72 -6.82 4.69 -6.58
N GLY A 73 -7.82 5.49 -6.97
CA GLY A 73 -8.39 5.45 -8.31
C GLY A 73 -7.35 5.71 -9.40
N ILE A 74 -6.63 6.83 -9.30
CA ILE A 74 -5.61 7.23 -10.30
C ILE A 74 -4.48 6.20 -10.39
N VAL A 75 -3.98 5.70 -9.26
CA VAL A 75 -2.88 4.73 -9.24
C VAL A 75 -3.33 3.38 -9.84
N THR A 76 -4.54 2.93 -9.48
CA THR A 76 -5.08 1.66 -10.00
C THR A 76 -5.31 1.73 -11.50
N VAL A 77 -5.96 2.79 -11.98
CA VAL A 77 -6.21 3.01 -13.41
C VAL A 77 -4.88 3.22 -14.15
N GLY A 78 -3.95 3.96 -13.56
CA GLY A 78 -2.62 4.18 -14.13
C GLY A 78 -1.85 2.88 -14.32
N PHE A 79 -1.81 2.00 -13.32
CA PHE A 79 -1.18 0.68 -13.45
C PHE A 79 -1.90 -0.21 -14.47
N ALA A 80 -3.23 -0.20 -14.51
CA ALA A 80 -3.98 -0.94 -15.52
C ALA A 80 -3.68 -0.43 -16.94
N ALA A 81 -3.68 0.89 -17.15
CA ALA A 81 -3.41 1.51 -18.45
C ALA A 81 -1.98 1.26 -18.92
N VAL A 82 -0.99 1.43 -18.02
CA VAL A 82 0.42 1.13 -18.32
C VAL A 82 0.62 -0.36 -18.59
N GLY A 83 -0.03 -1.23 -17.80
CA GLY A 83 0.04 -2.67 -17.99
C GLY A 83 -0.49 -3.12 -19.35
N LEU A 84 -1.69 -2.66 -19.71
CA LEU A 84 -2.28 -2.91 -21.02
C LEU A 84 -1.43 -2.32 -22.15
N GLY A 85 -0.95 -1.09 -22.01
CA GLY A 85 -0.07 -0.47 -23.00
C GLY A 85 1.21 -1.28 -23.23
N LEU A 86 1.84 -1.80 -22.17
CA LEU A 86 3.01 -2.66 -22.27
C LEU A 86 2.70 -3.99 -22.98
N ILE A 87 1.55 -4.61 -22.69
CA ILE A 87 1.08 -5.81 -23.39
C ILE A 87 0.87 -5.51 -24.88
N GLU A 88 0.23 -4.40 -25.22
CA GLU A 88 0.02 -3.99 -26.61
C GLU A 88 1.34 -3.77 -27.36
N THR A 89 2.33 -3.13 -26.72
CA THR A 89 3.66 -2.95 -27.32
C THR A 89 4.41 -4.27 -27.54
N SER A 90 4.08 -5.33 -26.79
CA SER A 90 4.61 -6.67 -27.04
C SER A 90 4.20 -7.19 -28.42
N PHE A 91 2.95 -6.97 -28.81
CA PHE A 91 2.44 -7.37 -30.12
C PHE A 91 3.11 -6.60 -31.27
N TRP A 92 3.72 -5.45 -31.00
CA TRP A 92 4.45 -4.64 -31.99
C TRP A 92 5.94 -5.01 -32.10
N GLY A 93 6.38 -6.08 -31.42
CA GLY A 93 7.74 -6.62 -31.53
C GLY A 93 8.60 -6.46 -30.27
N TYR A 94 8.09 -5.83 -29.21
CA TYR A 94 8.79 -5.69 -27.93
C TYR A 94 8.35 -6.76 -26.93
N THR A 95 8.63 -8.03 -27.23
CA THR A 95 8.13 -9.19 -26.46
C THR A 95 8.50 -9.18 -24.98
N ALA A 96 9.62 -8.55 -24.62
CA ALA A 96 10.04 -8.37 -23.23
C ALA A 96 9.08 -7.50 -22.38
N ASN A 97 8.25 -6.67 -23.01
CA ASN A 97 7.29 -5.81 -22.30
C ASN A 97 6.06 -6.57 -21.82
N GLN A 98 5.81 -7.78 -22.33
CA GLN A 98 4.61 -8.54 -22.00
C GLN A 98 4.55 -8.91 -20.51
N ASP A 99 5.65 -9.42 -19.96
CA ASP A 99 5.74 -9.83 -18.55
C ASP A 99 5.57 -8.63 -17.62
N LEU A 100 6.20 -7.51 -17.94
CA LEU A 100 6.04 -6.25 -17.21
C LEU A 100 4.58 -5.78 -17.26
N GLY A 101 3.96 -5.86 -18.43
CA GLY A 101 2.56 -5.50 -18.63
C GLY A 101 1.61 -6.34 -17.76
N TYR A 102 1.83 -7.65 -17.70
CA TYR A 102 1.07 -8.53 -16.80
C TYR A 102 1.30 -8.20 -15.32
N ILE A 103 2.54 -7.91 -14.91
CA ILE A 103 2.83 -7.50 -13.52
C ILE A 103 2.03 -6.25 -13.15
N PHE A 104 2.02 -5.23 -14.00
CA PHE A 104 1.26 -4.00 -13.74
C PHE A 104 -0.26 -4.25 -13.71
N ALA A 105 -0.78 -5.08 -14.61
CA ALA A 105 -2.18 -5.48 -14.61
C ALA A 105 -2.56 -6.25 -13.33
N TYR A 106 -1.72 -7.18 -12.88
CA TYR A 106 -1.94 -7.90 -11.63
C TYR A 106 -1.86 -7.00 -10.40
N ILE A 107 -0.94 -6.04 -10.36
CA ILE A 107 -0.87 -5.04 -9.29
C ILE A 107 -2.17 -4.24 -9.22
N ALA A 108 -2.67 -3.75 -10.36
CA ALA A 108 -3.95 -3.04 -10.41
C ALA A 108 -5.10 -3.91 -9.91
N PHE A 109 -5.12 -5.19 -10.31
CA PHE A 109 -6.14 -6.15 -9.86
C PHE A 109 -6.07 -6.40 -8.34
N VAL A 110 -4.88 -6.56 -7.79
CA VAL A 110 -4.66 -6.73 -6.34
C VAL A 110 -5.12 -5.49 -5.57
N ILE A 111 -4.80 -4.28 -6.05
CA ILE A 111 -5.27 -3.03 -5.41
C ILE A 111 -6.80 -2.98 -5.43
N MET A 112 -7.46 -3.30 -6.55
CA MET A 112 -8.92 -3.37 -6.63
C MET A 112 -9.49 -4.42 -5.67
N ALA A 113 -8.94 -5.63 -5.65
CA ALA A 113 -9.42 -6.70 -4.79
C ALA A 113 -9.34 -6.33 -3.31
N ILE A 114 -8.20 -5.75 -2.89
CA ILE A 114 -8.00 -5.27 -1.51
C ILE A 114 -8.97 -4.13 -1.19
N ASN A 115 -9.09 -3.14 -2.09
CA ASN A 115 -9.98 -2.01 -1.87
C ASN A 115 -11.45 -2.45 -1.78
N SER A 116 -11.90 -3.34 -2.67
CA SER A 116 -13.25 -3.91 -2.64
C SER A 116 -13.50 -4.75 -1.39
N PHE A 117 -12.52 -5.55 -0.95
CA PHE A 117 -12.63 -6.33 0.28
C PHE A 117 -12.79 -5.42 1.50
N PHE A 118 -11.98 -4.38 1.62
CA PHE A 118 -12.09 -3.44 2.75
C PHE A 118 -13.38 -2.63 2.69
N ASN A 119 -13.80 -2.17 1.50
CA ASN A 119 -15.07 -1.47 1.35
C ASN A 119 -16.23 -2.37 1.76
N TRP A 120 -16.26 -3.62 1.32
CA TRP A 120 -17.27 -4.59 1.74
C TRP A 120 -17.25 -4.81 3.26
N TYR A 121 -16.07 -5.09 3.84
CA TYR A 121 -15.90 -5.35 5.27
C TYR A 121 -16.32 -4.18 6.15
N TYR A 122 -15.98 -2.95 5.78
CA TYR A 122 -16.33 -1.77 6.57
C TYR A 122 -17.76 -1.29 6.34
N ASN A 123 -18.30 -1.44 5.12
CA ASN A 123 -19.69 -1.11 4.84
C ASN A 123 -20.66 -2.00 5.63
N ASP A 124 -20.35 -3.30 5.74
CA ASP A 124 -21.10 -4.25 6.56
C ASP A 124 -21.04 -3.92 8.06
N ARG A 125 -19.90 -3.43 8.54
CA ARG A 125 -19.67 -3.18 9.97
C ARG A 125 -20.09 -1.80 10.46
N MET A 126 -20.06 -0.79 9.60
CA MET A 126 -20.34 0.60 9.98
C MET A 126 -21.75 1.06 9.56
N GLY A 127 -22.49 0.24 8.83
CA GLY A 127 -23.82 0.58 8.32
C GLY A 127 -23.70 1.72 7.31
N GLY A 128 -23.63 1.37 6.02
CA GLY A 128 -23.63 2.34 4.93
C GLY A 128 -24.74 3.39 5.02
#